data_AF-A0A1G4E8K8-F1
#
_entry.id   AF-A0A1G4E8K8-F1
#
_cell.length_a   1.000
_cell.length_b   1.000
_cell.length_c   1.000
_cell.angle_alpha   90.00
_cell.angle_beta   90.00
_cell.angle_gamma   90.00
#
_symmetry.space_group_name_H-M   'P 1'
#
loop_
_entity.id
_entity.type
_entity.pdbx_description
1 polymer ?
#
loop_
_entity_poly.entity_id
_entity_poly.type
_entity_poly.pdbx_seq_one_letter_code
_entity_poly.pdbx_strand_id
1 'polypeptide(L)'
;MKSTLSFSDELNSVRFYNGLYNINNSSEYNEYCELLKPSSRRNAVKSICIKILNYLKTHDFSNKEKLKYDVCTLLNYWAYDSLNLVLYSNKFNTFNNSNNINLKFAEIVDIWNRFLEEKLRKPEHETCRPISNIVAYNDWKQRKELYEYYVDYSPIYEYLPYSKPDRCKEFYHYVESKKQLYKYFKELCDSQDTDRCPNFYAQSKEYDPDLILSTFKCHQEMLDEKSAAAAKVSQKGGTYPSSATDSEYSDGRKNPFDDPVLSGNSHNVRMYGNVLLGVVATSMTSGALYRFTPLGGMIRNGLGWNNNNMSNFNGGDFRLYDYASEPFNPYPGEEHYIGYHPA
;
A
#
# COMPACT_ATOMS: atom_id res chain seq x y z
N MET A 1 10.69 -0.60 6.95
CA MET A 1 10.38 -1.81 7.76
C MET A 1 9.18 -2.50 7.14
N LYS A 2 9.35 -3.74 6.68
CA LYS A 2 8.27 -4.59 6.18
C LYS A 2 7.30 -4.86 7.34
N SER A 3 6.07 -4.35 7.28
CA SER A 3 4.98 -5.20 7.77
C SER A 3 4.66 -6.14 6.61
N THR A 4 5.37 -7.26 6.58
CA THR A 4 5.09 -8.31 5.60
C THR A 4 4.04 -9.18 6.21
N LEU A 5 2.77 -8.94 5.84
CA LEU A 5 1.75 -9.96 6.01
C LEU A 5 2.32 -11.28 5.46
N SER A 6 2.30 -12.35 6.25
CA SER A 6 2.86 -13.64 5.87
C SER A 6 2.21 -14.18 4.60
N PHE A 7 0.98 -13.76 4.32
CA PHE A 7 0.17 -14.07 3.15
C PHE A 7 0.17 -12.97 2.08
N SER A 8 1.09 -11.99 2.12
CA SER A 8 1.12 -10.88 1.15
C SER A 8 1.26 -11.37 -0.31
N ASP A 9 2.03 -12.42 -0.55
CA ASP A 9 2.19 -13.04 -1.88
C ASP A 9 0.96 -13.88 -2.30
N GLU A 10 -0.03 -14.04 -1.42
CA GLU A 10 -1.30 -14.71 -1.68
C GLU A 10 -2.42 -13.75 -2.07
N LEU A 11 -2.22 -12.44 -1.85
CA LEU A 11 -3.18 -11.41 -2.24
C LEU A 11 -3.30 -11.37 -3.77
N ASN A 12 -4.54 -11.40 -4.26
CA ASN A 12 -4.84 -11.40 -5.69
C ASN A 12 -4.32 -10.14 -6.38
N SER A 13 -4.50 -8.98 -5.75
CA SER A 13 -4.00 -7.69 -6.24
C SER A 13 -2.48 -7.70 -6.40
N VAL A 14 -1.76 -8.24 -5.39
CA VAL A 14 -0.30 -8.36 -5.39
C VAL A 14 0.17 -9.32 -6.48
N ARG A 15 -0.43 -10.50 -6.58
CA ARG A 15 -0.14 -11.48 -7.64
C ARG A 15 -0.35 -10.89 -9.03
N PHE A 16 -1.44 -10.17 -9.21
CA PHE A 16 -1.77 -9.50 -10.45
C PHE A 16 -0.70 -8.47 -10.84
N TYR A 17 -0.33 -7.56 -9.94
CA TYR A 17 0.72 -6.56 -10.21
C TYR A 17 2.09 -7.18 -10.44
N ASN A 18 2.46 -8.21 -9.67
CA ASN A 18 3.71 -8.94 -9.89
C ASN A 18 3.75 -9.58 -11.28
N GLY A 19 2.63 -10.12 -11.74
CA GLY A 19 2.46 -10.59 -13.12
C GLY A 19 2.80 -9.51 -14.14
N LEU A 20 2.23 -8.30 -14.00
CA LEU A 20 2.50 -7.17 -14.88
C LEU A 20 3.96 -6.70 -14.83
N TYR A 21 4.60 -6.71 -13.65
CA TYR A 21 6.01 -6.34 -13.54
C TYR A 21 6.96 -7.31 -14.23
N ASN A 22 6.61 -8.60 -14.27
CA ASN A 22 7.41 -9.67 -14.87
C ASN A 22 7.18 -9.84 -16.38
N ILE A 23 6.26 -9.07 -16.97
CA ILE A 23 6.08 -9.05 -18.42
C ILE A 23 7.35 -8.50 -19.08
N ASN A 24 7.96 -9.32 -19.95
CA ASN A 24 9.03 -8.87 -20.83
C ASN A 24 8.47 -7.90 -21.88
N ASN A 25 9.22 -6.83 -22.17
CA ASN A 25 8.84 -5.88 -23.20
C ASN A 25 8.92 -6.58 -24.57
N SER A 26 7.77 -6.79 -25.22
CA SER A 26 7.73 -7.25 -26.61
C SER A 26 8.04 -6.10 -27.56
N SER A 27 8.89 -6.34 -28.55
CA SER A 27 9.17 -5.35 -29.61
C SER A 27 7.94 -5.02 -30.46
N GLU A 28 6.94 -5.90 -30.49
CA GLU A 28 5.69 -5.70 -31.26
C GLU A 28 4.95 -4.42 -30.85
N TYR A 29 5.00 -4.04 -29.56
CA TYR A 29 4.24 -2.89 -29.06
C TYR A 29 5.06 -1.61 -29.00
N ASN A 30 6.34 -1.67 -29.38
CA ASN A 30 7.19 -0.49 -29.40
C ASN A 30 6.62 0.56 -30.35
N GLU A 31 6.09 0.18 -31.52
CA GLU A 31 5.54 1.13 -32.49
C GLU A 31 4.42 2.02 -31.91
N TYR A 32 3.53 1.44 -31.10
CA TYR A 32 2.45 2.18 -30.44
C TYR A 32 3.00 3.10 -29.35
N CYS A 33 3.90 2.58 -28.51
CA CYS A 33 4.43 3.32 -27.36
C CYS A 33 5.55 4.32 -27.74
N GLU A 34 6.10 4.26 -28.95
CA GLU A 34 7.02 5.28 -29.48
C GLU A 34 6.33 6.64 -29.71
N LEU A 35 5.01 6.63 -29.90
CA LEU A 35 4.18 7.83 -30.08
C LEU A 35 4.08 8.70 -28.81
N LEU A 36 4.49 8.18 -27.65
CA LEU A 36 4.57 8.94 -26.41
C LEU A 36 5.52 10.13 -26.57
N LYS A 37 5.05 11.32 -26.18
CA LYS A 37 5.86 12.53 -26.26
C LYS A 37 7.07 12.42 -25.34
N PRO A 38 8.23 13.00 -25.70
CA PRO A 38 9.41 13.00 -24.85
C PRO A 38 9.12 13.49 -23.42
N SER A 39 9.70 12.83 -22.43
CA SER A 39 9.56 13.17 -21.02
C SER A 39 10.76 12.69 -20.21
N SER A 40 10.90 13.20 -18.98
CA SER A 40 11.75 12.55 -18.00
C SER A 40 11.33 11.08 -17.84
N ARG A 41 12.29 10.18 -17.64
CA ARG A 41 12.04 8.72 -17.48
C ARG A 41 11.28 8.09 -18.67
N ARG A 42 11.45 8.62 -19.89
CA ARG A 42 10.79 8.14 -21.12
C ARG A 42 10.79 6.61 -21.24
N ASN A 43 11.92 5.95 -21.01
CA ASN A 43 12.04 4.49 -21.12
C ASN A 43 11.15 3.75 -20.11
N ALA A 44 11.01 4.26 -18.89
CA ALA A 44 10.15 3.65 -17.88
C ALA A 44 8.66 3.88 -18.20
N VAL A 45 8.28 5.07 -18.68
CA VAL A 45 6.91 5.34 -19.17
C VAL A 45 6.56 4.45 -20.37
N LYS A 46 7.48 4.31 -21.33
CA LYS A 46 7.34 3.37 -22.46
C LYS A 46 7.17 1.93 -21.99
N SER A 47 7.97 1.49 -21.02
CA SER A 47 7.83 0.13 -20.48
C SER A 47 6.47 -0.10 -19.83
N ILE A 48 5.91 0.89 -19.13
CA ILE A 48 4.54 0.80 -18.59
C ILE A 48 3.53 0.64 -19.74
N CYS A 49 3.61 1.50 -20.77
CA CYS A 49 2.75 1.40 -21.96
C CYS A 49 2.82 0.02 -22.62
N ILE A 50 4.03 -0.51 -22.88
CA ILE A 50 4.23 -1.82 -23.51
C ILE A 50 3.62 -2.94 -22.66
N LYS A 51 3.76 -2.88 -21.34
CA LYS A 51 3.20 -3.88 -20.42
C LYS A 51 1.67 -3.89 -20.43
N ILE A 52 1.05 -2.71 -20.49
CA ILE A 52 -0.40 -2.57 -20.65
C ILE A 52 -0.84 -3.25 -21.96
N LEU A 53 -0.24 -2.87 -23.09
CA LEU A 53 -0.63 -3.41 -24.40
C LEU A 53 -0.41 -4.92 -24.51
N ASN A 54 0.69 -5.43 -23.94
CA ASN A 54 0.95 -6.86 -23.90
C ASN A 54 -0.09 -7.61 -23.08
N TYR A 55 -0.43 -7.10 -21.90
CA TYR A 55 -1.46 -7.70 -21.06
C TYR A 55 -2.82 -7.72 -21.77
N LEU A 56 -3.22 -6.62 -22.43
CA LEU A 56 -4.46 -6.56 -23.21
C LEU A 56 -4.53 -7.56 -24.35
N LYS A 57 -3.38 -7.87 -24.98
CA LYS A 57 -3.32 -8.84 -26.07
C LYS A 57 -3.35 -10.28 -25.58
N THR A 58 -2.66 -10.57 -24.49
CA THR A 58 -2.38 -11.94 -24.03
C THR A 58 -3.40 -12.46 -23.04
N HIS A 59 -4.06 -11.58 -22.28
CA HIS A 59 -5.08 -12.00 -21.33
C HIS A 59 -6.41 -12.28 -22.04
N ASP A 60 -7.05 -13.38 -21.65
CA ASP A 60 -8.40 -13.71 -22.10
C ASP A 60 -9.44 -13.04 -21.21
N PHE A 61 -10.26 -12.19 -21.82
CA PHE A 61 -11.31 -11.41 -21.17
C PHE A 61 -12.71 -11.97 -21.42
N SER A 62 -12.85 -13.08 -22.16
CA SER A 62 -14.15 -13.60 -22.63
C SER A 62 -15.09 -14.05 -21.50
N ASN A 63 -14.59 -14.21 -20.27
CA ASN A 63 -15.37 -14.67 -19.11
C ASN A 63 -15.38 -13.64 -17.96
N LYS A 64 -15.21 -12.34 -18.23
CA LYS A 64 -15.20 -11.30 -17.19
C LYS A 64 -16.39 -11.31 -16.25
N GLU A 65 -17.58 -11.52 -16.80
CA GLU A 65 -18.84 -11.52 -16.03
C GLU A 65 -18.91 -12.65 -14.99
N LYS A 66 -18.09 -13.69 -15.15
CA LYS A 66 -17.97 -14.81 -14.20
C LYS A 66 -16.93 -14.56 -13.11
N LEU A 67 -16.11 -13.51 -13.24
CA LEU A 67 -15.09 -13.20 -12.26
C LEU A 67 -15.73 -12.51 -11.05
N LYS A 68 -15.22 -12.83 -9.85
CA LYS A 68 -15.68 -12.22 -8.59
C LYS A 68 -15.39 -10.71 -8.52
N TYR A 69 -14.47 -10.22 -9.37
CA TYR A 69 -14.07 -8.82 -9.45
C TYR A 69 -13.59 -8.49 -10.88
N ASP A 70 -13.61 -7.21 -11.23
CA ASP A 70 -13.14 -6.73 -12.52
C ASP A 70 -11.60 -6.54 -12.55
N VAL A 71 -10.92 -7.36 -13.34
CA VAL A 71 -9.46 -7.28 -13.52
C VAL A 71 -9.05 -6.00 -14.26
N CYS A 72 -9.93 -5.40 -15.08
CA CYS A 72 -9.64 -4.15 -15.77
C CYS A 72 -9.45 -2.99 -14.79
N THR A 73 -10.22 -2.97 -13.70
CA THR A 73 -10.06 -1.97 -12.65
C THR A 73 -8.69 -2.08 -11.97
N LEU A 74 -8.19 -3.30 -11.69
CA LEU A 74 -6.82 -3.49 -11.20
C LEU A 74 -5.76 -2.99 -12.20
N LEU A 75 -5.91 -3.33 -13.49
CA LEU A 75 -4.98 -2.88 -14.54
C LEU A 75 -4.90 -1.36 -14.60
N ASN A 76 -6.04 -0.68 -14.50
CA ASN A 76 -6.12 0.78 -14.54
C ASN A 76 -5.44 1.43 -13.33
N TYR A 77 -5.68 0.92 -12.11
CA TYR A 77 -4.97 1.40 -10.93
C TYR A 77 -3.48 1.09 -10.96
N TRP A 78 -3.09 -0.08 -11.48
CA TRP A 78 -1.68 -0.41 -11.68
C TRP A 78 -1.01 0.55 -12.66
N ALA A 79 -1.65 0.85 -13.80
CA ALA A 79 -1.11 1.73 -14.81
C ALA A 79 -0.86 3.14 -14.24
N TYR A 80 -1.87 3.71 -13.58
CA TYR A 80 -1.76 5.05 -13.03
C TYR A 80 -0.79 5.13 -11.83
N ASP A 81 -0.79 4.14 -10.94
CA ASP A 81 0.15 4.10 -9.81
C ASP A 81 1.59 3.88 -10.28
N SER A 82 1.83 2.98 -11.23
CA SER A 82 3.15 2.75 -11.82
C SER A 82 3.70 4.03 -12.47
N LEU A 83 2.84 4.76 -13.18
CA LEU A 83 3.19 6.05 -13.77
C LEU A 83 3.53 7.08 -12.69
N ASN A 84 2.70 7.17 -11.64
CA ASN A 84 2.96 8.02 -10.49
C ASN A 84 4.32 7.68 -9.87
N LEU A 85 4.63 6.42 -9.59
CA LEU A 85 5.89 6.01 -8.97
C LEU A 85 7.11 6.37 -9.82
N VAL A 86 7.05 6.14 -11.12
CA VAL A 86 8.15 6.45 -12.05
C VAL A 86 8.37 7.95 -12.18
N LEU A 87 7.31 8.76 -12.20
CA LEU A 87 7.40 10.21 -12.43
C LEU A 87 7.58 11.02 -11.14
N TYR A 88 6.99 10.61 -10.00
CA TYR A 88 7.18 11.27 -8.70
C TYR A 88 8.58 11.06 -8.11
N SER A 89 9.31 10.01 -8.51
CA SER A 89 10.67 9.74 -8.03
C SER A 89 11.70 10.82 -8.42
N ASN A 90 11.29 11.86 -9.15
CA ASN A 90 12.10 13.02 -9.49
C ASN A 90 11.82 14.18 -8.52
N LYS A 91 12.33 14.09 -7.29
CA LYS A 91 12.11 15.05 -6.19
C LYS A 91 12.84 16.40 -6.37
N PHE A 92 13.35 16.70 -7.56
CA PHE A 92 14.17 17.89 -7.84
C PHE A 92 13.46 19.02 -8.59
N ASN A 93 12.15 18.93 -8.88
CA ASN A 93 11.42 20.12 -9.33
C ASN A 93 9.97 20.15 -8.84
N THR A 94 9.65 21.30 -8.27
CA THR A 94 8.49 21.64 -7.46
C THR A 94 7.30 22.06 -8.33
N PHE A 95 6.08 21.88 -7.82
CA PHE A 95 4.81 22.42 -8.31
C PHE A 95 4.14 21.88 -9.60
N ASN A 96 4.84 21.22 -10.54
CA ASN A 96 4.23 20.83 -11.83
C ASN A 96 4.05 19.31 -12.08
N ASN A 97 4.28 18.47 -11.06
CA ASN A 97 4.36 17.02 -11.23
C ASN A 97 3.00 16.33 -11.43
N SER A 98 1.94 16.76 -10.75
CA SER A 98 0.60 16.16 -10.93
C SER A 98 0.05 16.41 -12.33
N ASN A 99 0.16 17.63 -12.85
CA ASN A 99 -0.24 17.97 -14.22
C ASN A 99 0.55 17.15 -15.25
N ASN A 100 1.86 16.96 -15.05
CA ASN A 100 2.67 16.14 -15.93
C ASN A 100 2.24 14.66 -15.91
N ILE A 101 1.93 14.10 -14.73
CA ILE A 101 1.43 12.73 -14.61
C ILE A 101 0.08 12.57 -15.32
N ASN A 102 -0.84 13.51 -15.13
CA ASN A 102 -2.15 13.49 -15.78
C ASN A 102 -2.03 13.55 -17.31
N LEU A 103 -1.18 14.44 -17.82
CA LEU A 103 -0.91 14.54 -19.26
C LEU A 103 -0.28 13.26 -19.81
N LYS A 104 0.67 12.67 -19.09
CA LYS A 104 1.30 11.41 -19.51
C LYS A 104 0.33 10.24 -19.45
N PHE A 105 -0.56 10.22 -18.46
CA PHE A 105 -1.61 9.22 -18.41
C PHE A 105 -2.58 9.37 -19.58
N ALA A 106 -2.99 10.61 -19.92
CA ALA A 106 -3.82 10.87 -21.09
C ALA A 106 -3.17 10.36 -22.39
N GLU A 107 -1.87 10.59 -22.60
CA GLU A 107 -1.15 10.02 -23.76
C GLU A 107 -1.20 8.47 -23.77
N ILE A 108 -1.06 7.83 -22.61
CA ILE A 108 -1.19 6.35 -22.50
C ILE A 108 -2.62 5.91 -22.79
N VAL A 109 -3.64 6.62 -22.28
CA VAL A 109 -5.06 6.35 -22.53
C VAL A 109 -5.37 6.42 -24.02
N ASP A 110 -4.84 7.41 -24.74
CA ASP A 110 -5.02 7.56 -26.18
C ASP A 110 -4.42 6.38 -26.95
N ILE A 111 -3.19 5.97 -26.60
CA ILE A 111 -2.52 4.81 -27.20
C ILE A 111 -3.27 3.52 -26.88
N TRP A 112 -3.72 3.36 -25.62
CA TRP A 112 -4.49 2.22 -25.17
C TRP A 112 -5.77 2.09 -26.01
N ASN A 113 -6.59 3.14 -26.11
CA ASN A 113 -7.81 3.12 -26.92
C ASN A 113 -7.52 2.80 -28.39
N ARG A 114 -6.50 3.42 -28.98
CA ARG A 114 -6.08 3.13 -30.35
C ARG A 114 -5.70 1.67 -30.54
N PHE A 115 -4.98 1.08 -29.60
CA PHE A 115 -4.63 -0.34 -29.65
C PHE A 115 -5.87 -1.26 -29.59
N LEU A 116 -6.87 -0.90 -28.78
CA LEU A 116 -8.14 -1.63 -28.74
C LEU A 116 -8.85 -1.60 -30.10
N GLU A 117 -8.93 -0.41 -30.71
CA GLU A 117 -9.67 -0.17 -31.95
C GLU A 117 -8.95 -0.70 -33.20
N GLU A 118 -7.65 -0.45 -33.32
CA GLU A 118 -6.90 -0.73 -34.54
C GLU A 118 -6.32 -2.15 -34.55
N LYS A 119 -5.81 -2.63 -33.40
CA LYS A 119 -5.07 -3.90 -33.31
C LYS A 119 -5.91 -5.05 -32.75
N LEU A 120 -6.63 -4.84 -31.64
CA LEU A 120 -7.39 -5.93 -31.03
C LEU A 120 -8.73 -6.15 -31.71
N ARG A 121 -9.49 -5.09 -32.01
CA ARG A 121 -10.83 -5.14 -32.63
C ARG A 121 -11.79 -6.10 -31.93
N LYS A 122 -11.70 -6.14 -30.59
CA LYS A 122 -12.55 -6.99 -29.75
C LYS A 122 -13.79 -6.24 -29.27
N PRO A 123 -14.91 -6.94 -29.03
CA PRO A 123 -16.04 -6.38 -28.31
C PRO A 123 -15.63 -5.84 -26.93
N GLU A 124 -16.39 -4.88 -26.43
CA GLU A 124 -16.09 -4.21 -25.15
C GLU A 124 -16.00 -5.17 -23.96
N HIS A 125 -16.89 -6.17 -23.90
CA HIS A 125 -16.89 -7.19 -22.85
C HIS A 125 -15.66 -8.13 -22.92
N GLU A 126 -14.96 -8.19 -24.06
CA GLU A 126 -13.76 -9.01 -24.25
C GLU A 126 -12.46 -8.18 -24.20
N THR A 127 -12.50 -6.96 -23.66
CA THR A 127 -11.28 -6.13 -23.52
C THR A 127 -11.36 -5.12 -22.37
N CYS A 128 -10.22 -4.61 -21.91
CA CYS A 128 -10.19 -3.61 -20.84
C CYS A 128 -10.03 -2.22 -21.44
N ARG A 129 -11.03 -1.35 -21.20
CA ARG A 129 -10.90 0.08 -21.50
C ARG A 129 -10.13 0.81 -20.39
N PRO A 130 -9.42 1.88 -20.74
CA PRO A 130 -8.84 2.78 -19.75
C PRO A 130 -9.92 3.55 -18.98
N ILE A 131 -9.76 3.65 -17.66
CA ILE A 131 -10.55 4.48 -16.75
C ILE A 131 -9.86 5.85 -16.68
N SER A 132 -10.13 6.69 -17.66
CA SER A 132 -9.45 7.98 -17.83
C SER A 132 -9.71 8.95 -16.68
N ASN A 133 -10.89 8.88 -16.05
CA ASN A 133 -11.29 9.76 -14.94
C ASN A 133 -10.55 9.49 -13.62
N ILE A 134 -9.66 8.48 -13.52
CA ILE A 134 -8.80 8.29 -12.33
C ILE A 134 -8.07 9.59 -11.94
N VAL A 135 -7.65 10.38 -12.93
CA VAL A 135 -6.94 11.65 -12.72
C VAL A 135 -7.77 12.74 -12.04
N ALA A 136 -9.10 12.64 -12.09
CA ALA A 136 -10.02 13.61 -11.51
C ALA A 136 -10.27 13.35 -10.01
N TYR A 137 -9.92 12.16 -9.53
CA TYR A 137 -10.17 11.75 -8.15
C TYR A 137 -8.95 12.05 -7.27
N ASN A 138 -9.05 13.07 -6.41
CA ASN A 138 -8.01 13.37 -5.42
C ASN A 138 -7.75 12.21 -4.46
N ASP A 139 -8.76 11.35 -4.25
CA ASP A 139 -8.76 10.16 -3.41
C ASP A 139 -8.46 8.86 -4.18
N TRP A 140 -7.89 8.95 -5.39
CA TRP A 140 -7.64 7.75 -6.22
C TRP A 140 -6.82 6.67 -5.52
N LYS A 141 -5.91 7.05 -4.59
CA LYS A 141 -5.13 6.08 -3.79
C LYS A 141 -6.00 5.30 -2.82
N GLN A 142 -6.94 5.98 -2.18
CA GLN A 142 -7.94 5.36 -1.31
C GLN A 142 -8.88 4.47 -2.12
N ARG A 143 -9.30 4.90 -3.32
CA ARG A 143 -10.15 4.08 -4.21
C ARG A 143 -9.41 2.82 -4.67
N LYS A 144 -8.14 2.96 -5.03
CA LYS A 144 -7.24 1.84 -5.33
C LYS A 144 -7.17 0.88 -4.15
N GLU A 145 -6.85 1.38 -2.95
CA GLU A 145 -6.72 0.55 -1.75
C GLU A 145 -8.04 -0.18 -1.40
N LEU A 146 -9.19 0.49 -1.58
CA LEU A 146 -10.50 -0.11 -1.34
C LEU A 146 -10.75 -1.25 -2.33
N TYR A 147 -10.44 -1.02 -3.61
CA TYR A 147 -10.62 -2.02 -4.65
C TYR A 147 -9.69 -3.22 -4.45
N GLU A 148 -8.43 -2.99 -4.09
CA GLU A 148 -7.47 -4.06 -3.77
C GLU A 148 -7.95 -4.90 -2.60
N TYR A 149 -8.40 -4.26 -1.53
CA TYR A 149 -8.95 -4.96 -0.38
C TYR A 149 -10.17 -5.82 -0.75
N TYR A 150 -11.10 -5.27 -1.53
CA TYR A 150 -12.26 -5.99 -2.06
C TYR A 150 -11.84 -7.25 -2.85
N VAL A 151 -10.83 -7.12 -3.72
CA VAL A 151 -10.29 -8.21 -4.54
C VAL A 151 -9.55 -9.28 -3.71
N ASP A 152 -8.89 -8.84 -2.64
CA ASP A 152 -8.01 -9.63 -1.81
C ASP A 152 -8.73 -10.41 -0.71
N TYR A 153 -9.89 -9.92 -0.26
CA TYR A 153 -10.56 -10.44 0.92
C TYR A 153 -11.03 -11.89 0.77
N SER A 154 -11.89 -12.18 -0.22
CA SER A 154 -12.61 -13.45 -0.31
C SER A 154 -11.70 -14.69 -0.36
N PRO A 155 -10.64 -14.74 -1.21
CA PRO A 155 -9.77 -15.91 -1.26
C PRO A 155 -9.06 -16.20 0.06
N ILE A 156 -8.62 -15.16 0.77
CA ILE A 156 -7.92 -15.33 2.05
C ILE A 156 -8.91 -15.80 3.11
N TYR A 157 -10.09 -15.16 3.19
CA TYR A 157 -11.15 -15.52 4.13
C TYR A 157 -11.62 -16.99 3.96
N GLU A 158 -11.87 -17.42 2.72
CA GLU A 158 -12.28 -18.79 2.39
C GLU A 158 -11.25 -19.83 2.85
N TYR A 159 -9.97 -19.48 2.87
CA TYR A 159 -8.88 -20.38 3.28
C TYR A 159 -8.57 -20.34 4.79
N LEU A 160 -9.02 -19.32 5.53
CA LEU A 160 -8.73 -19.18 6.97
C LEU A 160 -9.04 -20.43 7.80
N PRO A 161 -10.17 -21.15 7.61
CA PRO A 161 -10.49 -22.33 8.41
C PRO A 161 -9.46 -23.46 8.32
N TYR A 162 -8.64 -23.48 7.28
CA TYR A 162 -7.63 -24.50 6.99
C TYR A 162 -6.22 -24.07 7.39
N SER A 163 -6.08 -22.90 8.01
CA SER A 163 -4.81 -22.25 8.28
C SER A 163 -4.42 -22.29 9.76
N LYS A 164 -3.15 -21.96 10.06
CA LYS A 164 -2.66 -21.86 11.44
C LYS A 164 -3.40 -20.75 12.20
N PRO A 165 -3.64 -20.89 13.53
CA PRO A 165 -4.34 -19.89 14.33
C PRO A 165 -3.81 -18.46 14.19
N ASP A 166 -2.48 -18.30 14.14
CA ASP A 166 -1.82 -16.99 13.97
C ASP A 166 -2.24 -16.27 12.68
N ARG A 167 -2.59 -17.03 11.63
CA ARG A 167 -3.05 -16.45 10.37
C ARG A 167 -4.40 -15.76 10.52
N CYS A 168 -5.28 -16.26 11.40
CA CYS A 168 -6.54 -15.58 11.68
C CYS A 168 -6.28 -14.21 12.30
N LYS A 169 -5.38 -14.11 13.29
CA LYS A 169 -5.01 -12.84 13.94
C LYS A 169 -4.40 -11.85 12.95
N GLU A 170 -3.48 -12.33 12.12
CA GLU A 170 -2.83 -11.49 11.12
C GLU A 170 -3.83 -10.95 10.09
N PHE A 171 -4.74 -11.80 9.59
CA PHE A 171 -5.79 -11.38 8.68
C PHE A 171 -6.83 -10.48 9.36
N TYR A 172 -7.15 -10.72 10.63
CA TYR A 172 -8.00 -9.84 11.43
C TYR A 172 -7.42 -8.43 11.49
N HIS A 173 -6.12 -8.29 11.76
CA HIS A 173 -5.45 -6.98 11.75
C HIS A 173 -5.44 -6.33 10.36
N TYR A 174 -5.21 -7.11 9.30
CA TYR A 174 -5.31 -6.61 7.92
C TYR A 174 -6.70 -6.04 7.64
N VAL A 175 -7.77 -6.75 7.99
CA VAL A 175 -9.16 -6.31 7.81
C VAL A 175 -9.47 -5.09 8.68
N GLU A 176 -9.09 -5.13 9.96
CA GLU A 176 -9.30 -4.02 10.90
C GLU A 176 -8.61 -2.73 10.45
N SER A 177 -7.45 -2.83 9.81
CA SER A 177 -6.74 -1.66 9.27
C SER A 177 -7.56 -0.89 8.22
N LYS A 178 -8.56 -1.52 7.61
CA LYS A 178 -9.43 -0.92 6.59
C LYS A 178 -10.64 -0.17 7.14
N LYS A 179 -10.87 -0.17 8.46
CA LYS A 179 -12.01 0.54 9.08
C LYS A 179 -12.12 2.01 8.67
N GLN A 180 -11.00 2.75 8.75
CA GLN A 180 -11.01 4.17 8.40
C GLN A 180 -11.24 4.41 6.90
N LEU A 181 -10.79 3.48 6.05
CA LEU A 181 -11.03 3.52 4.61
C LEU A 181 -12.52 3.36 4.31
N TYR A 182 -13.20 2.40 4.96
CA TYR A 182 -14.63 2.20 4.82
C TYR A 182 -15.45 3.36 5.38
N LYS A 183 -15.05 3.90 6.53
CA LYS A 183 -15.67 5.11 7.09
C LYS A 183 -15.62 6.27 6.10
N TYR A 184 -14.46 6.51 5.48
CA TYR A 184 -14.30 7.55 4.46
C TYR A 184 -15.26 7.36 3.28
N PHE A 185 -15.33 6.15 2.71
CA PHE A 185 -16.20 5.89 1.57
C PHE A 185 -17.69 5.86 1.93
N LYS A 186 -18.04 5.48 3.15
CA LYS A 186 -19.41 5.58 3.65
C LYS A 186 -19.87 7.04 3.68
N GLU A 187 -19.09 7.90 4.31
CA GLU A 187 -19.38 9.35 4.36
C GLU A 187 -19.41 9.98 2.95
N LEU A 188 -18.47 9.58 2.08
CA LEU A 188 -18.41 10.07 0.71
C LEU A 188 -19.64 9.66 -0.12
N CYS A 189 -20.04 8.40 -0.03
CA CYS A 189 -21.13 7.83 -0.83
C CYS A 189 -22.52 8.07 -0.26
N ASP A 190 -22.65 8.39 1.04
CA ASP A 190 -23.90 8.82 1.67
C ASP A 190 -24.17 10.33 1.45
N SER A 191 -23.21 11.06 0.88
CA SER A 191 -23.37 12.48 0.54
C SER A 191 -24.33 12.67 -0.64
N GLN A 192 -24.87 13.89 -0.79
CA GLN A 192 -25.79 14.21 -1.90
C GLN A 192 -25.11 14.20 -3.28
N ASP A 193 -23.79 14.12 -3.34
CA ASP A 193 -23.01 14.03 -4.58
C ASP A 193 -22.68 12.56 -4.88
N THR A 194 -23.70 11.83 -5.35
CA THR A 194 -23.58 10.39 -5.65
C THR A 194 -22.56 10.10 -6.76
N ASP A 195 -22.29 11.07 -7.63
CA ASP A 195 -21.34 10.94 -8.75
C ASP A 195 -19.88 10.81 -8.27
N ARG A 196 -19.61 11.15 -7.01
CA ARG A 196 -18.30 10.94 -6.38
C ARG A 196 -18.11 9.53 -5.84
N CYS A 197 -19.16 8.75 -5.67
CA CYS A 197 -19.02 7.39 -5.14
C CYS A 197 -18.32 6.47 -6.16
N PRO A 198 -17.33 5.64 -5.76
CA PRO A 198 -16.76 4.66 -6.68
C PRO A 198 -17.85 3.68 -7.17
N ASN A 199 -17.92 3.43 -8.48
CA ASN A 199 -18.94 2.56 -9.08
C ASN A 199 -18.97 1.13 -8.49
N PHE A 200 -17.84 0.65 -7.99
CA PHE A 200 -17.71 -0.66 -7.34
C PHE A 200 -18.05 -0.66 -5.85
N TYR A 201 -18.29 0.51 -5.22
CA TYR A 201 -18.47 0.60 -3.77
C TYR A 201 -19.66 -0.23 -3.28
N ALA A 202 -20.76 -0.24 -4.03
CA ALA A 202 -21.94 -1.05 -3.68
C ALA A 202 -21.61 -2.53 -3.52
N GLN A 203 -20.72 -3.07 -4.37
CA GLN A 203 -20.24 -4.45 -4.31
C GLN A 203 -19.25 -4.67 -3.16
N SER A 204 -18.47 -3.64 -2.80
CA SER A 204 -17.48 -3.76 -1.72
C SER A 204 -18.08 -3.58 -0.31
N LYS A 205 -19.33 -3.13 -0.18
CA LYS A 205 -20.00 -2.85 1.11
C LYS A 205 -20.06 -4.06 2.04
N GLU A 206 -20.25 -5.26 1.51
CA GLU A 206 -20.37 -6.48 2.32
C GLU A 206 -19.06 -6.83 3.07
N TYR A 207 -17.94 -6.29 2.62
CA TYR A 207 -16.62 -6.49 3.21
C TYR A 207 -16.24 -5.40 4.21
N ASP A 208 -17.18 -4.53 4.62
CA ASP A 208 -16.92 -3.52 5.64
C ASP A 208 -16.43 -4.19 6.93
N PRO A 209 -15.22 -3.85 7.44
CA PRO A 209 -14.68 -4.45 8.65
C PRO A 209 -15.61 -4.42 9.87
N ASP A 210 -16.47 -3.39 9.99
CA ASP A 210 -17.43 -3.31 11.09
C ASP A 210 -18.56 -4.35 10.99
N LEU A 211 -18.82 -4.90 9.79
CA LEU A 211 -19.79 -5.96 9.55
C LEU A 211 -19.18 -7.37 9.71
N ILE A 212 -17.94 -7.55 9.25
CA ILE A 212 -17.36 -8.89 9.08
C ILE A 212 -16.42 -9.32 10.21
N LEU A 213 -15.80 -8.41 10.97
CA LEU A 213 -14.80 -8.83 11.97
C LEU A 213 -15.39 -9.72 13.07
N SER A 214 -16.67 -9.54 13.41
CA SER A 214 -17.36 -10.37 14.39
C SER A 214 -17.63 -11.79 13.91
N THR A 215 -17.54 -12.07 12.59
CA THR A 215 -17.73 -13.42 12.03
C THR A 215 -16.48 -14.28 12.13
N PHE A 216 -15.34 -13.69 12.50
CA PHE A 216 -14.05 -14.38 12.53
C PHE A 216 -14.01 -15.28 13.76
N LYS A 217 -13.55 -16.54 13.59
CA LYS A 217 -13.41 -17.48 14.72
C LYS A 217 -12.49 -16.96 15.83
N CYS A 218 -11.46 -16.19 15.46
CA CYS A 218 -10.54 -15.56 16.42
C CYS A 218 -11.05 -14.22 16.99
N HIS A 219 -12.27 -13.76 16.67
CA HIS A 219 -12.75 -12.44 17.11
C HIS A 219 -12.68 -12.25 18.62
N GLN A 220 -13.14 -13.24 19.41
CA GLN A 220 -13.11 -13.14 20.88
C GLN A 220 -11.68 -13.05 21.41
N GLU A 221 -10.78 -13.88 20.88
CA GLU A 221 -9.35 -13.86 21.25
C GLU A 221 -8.74 -12.47 20.98
N MET A 222 -9.08 -11.84 19.85
CA MET A 222 -8.63 -10.48 19.53
C MET A 222 -9.17 -9.41 20.48
N LEU A 223 -10.40 -9.54 20.97
CA LEU A 223 -10.97 -8.64 21.98
C LEU A 223 -10.26 -8.81 23.33
N ASP A 224 -10.03 -10.06 23.73
CA ASP A 224 -9.36 -10.38 24.99
C ASP A 224 -7.93 -9.82 25.00
N GLU A 225 -7.16 -10.01 23.92
CA GLU A 225 -5.81 -9.45 23.77
C GLU A 225 -5.79 -7.92 23.85
N LYS A 226 -6.74 -7.24 23.19
CA LYS A 226 -6.86 -5.77 23.25
C LYS A 226 -7.18 -5.28 24.66
N SER A 227 -8.08 -5.97 25.36
CA SER A 227 -8.46 -5.62 26.74
C SER A 227 -7.27 -5.78 27.69
N ALA A 228 -6.50 -6.87 27.55
CA ALA A 228 -5.31 -7.13 28.35
C ALA A 228 -4.20 -6.10 28.07
N ALA A 229 -4.04 -5.69 26.81
CA ALA A 229 -3.10 -4.63 26.44
C ALA A 229 -3.49 -3.27 27.04
N ALA A 230 -4.78 -2.90 26.99
CA ALA A 230 -5.28 -1.66 27.58
C ALA A 230 -5.12 -1.61 29.11
N ALA A 231 -5.35 -2.75 29.79
CA ALA A 231 -5.14 -2.88 31.23
C ALA A 231 -3.66 -2.68 31.63
N LYS A 232 -2.72 -3.23 30.86
CA LYS A 232 -1.28 -3.06 31.09
C LYS A 232 -0.82 -1.61 30.91
N VAL A 233 -1.37 -0.88 29.94
CA VAL A 233 -1.08 0.54 29.74
C VAL A 233 -1.60 1.38 30.92
N SER A 234 -2.80 1.07 31.41
CA SER A 234 -3.40 1.77 32.56
C SER A 234 -2.61 1.56 33.85
N GLN A 235 -2.03 0.37 34.07
CA GLN A 235 -1.19 0.08 35.22
C GLN A 235 0.17 0.80 35.19
N LYS A 236 0.75 1.05 34.01
CA LYS A 236 2.01 1.81 33.87
C LYS A 236 1.85 3.32 34.08
N GLY A 237 0.64 3.86 33.97
CA GLY A 237 0.36 5.28 34.25
C GLY A 237 0.26 5.64 35.74
N GLY A 238 0.34 4.67 36.65
CA GLY A 238 0.07 4.85 38.08
C GLY A 238 1.27 4.98 39.02
N THR A 239 2.52 4.90 38.54
CA THR A 239 3.69 4.90 39.44
C THR A 239 4.38 6.27 39.49
N TYR A 240 3.82 7.19 40.28
CA TYR A 240 4.64 8.19 41.00
C TYR A 240 4.72 7.74 42.46
N PRO A 241 5.89 7.31 42.96
CA PRO A 241 6.05 7.06 44.39
C PRO A 241 6.29 8.39 45.09
N SER A 242 5.25 8.99 45.67
CA SER A 242 5.45 9.90 46.80
C SER A 242 5.49 9.06 48.06
N SER A 243 6.71 8.72 48.48
CA SER A 243 6.98 8.19 49.81
C SER A 243 7.76 9.21 50.63
N ALA A 244 7.48 9.21 51.94
CA ALA A 244 8.13 9.92 53.05
C ALA A 244 7.55 11.32 53.34
N THR A 245 7.11 11.67 54.55
CA THR A 245 7.28 11.03 55.88
C THR A 245 6.35 11.70 56.88
N ASP A 246 5.82 10.92 57.82
CA ASP A 246 5.28 11.40 59.09
C ASP A 246 6.36 12.11 59.91
N SER A 247 6.02 13.25 60.53
CA SER A 247 6.62 13.68 61.79
C SER A 247 5.63 14.54 62.59
N GLU A 248 5.61 14.26 63.89
CA GLU A 248 4.65 14.70 64.90
C GLU A 248 4.81 16.16 65.37
N TYR A 249 3.69 16.69 65.88
CA TYR A 249 3.51 17.65 66.98
C TYR A 249 4.08 19.08 66.92
N SER A 250 3.17 20.06 66.85
CA SER A 250 3.16 21.19 67.80
C SER A 250 1.75 21.77 67.94
N ASP A 251 1.33 21.91 69.18
CA ASP A 251 0.10 22.47 69.72
C ASP A 251 -0.03 23.99 69.48
N GLY A 252 -1.26 24.50 69.30
CA GLY A 252 -1.48 25.94 69.17
C GLY A 252 -2.84 26.42 68.67
N ARG A 253 -3.87 26.30 69.53
CA ARG A 253 -4.95 27.30 69.75
C ARG A 253 -6.02 27.56 68.65
N LYS A 254 -7.24 27.12 68.99
CA LYS A 254 -8.56 27.47 68.40
C LYS A 254 -8.84 28.97 68.27
N ASN A 255 -9.62 29.34 67.24
CA ASN A 255 -10.70 30.32 67.29
C ASN A 255 -11.60 30.27 66.02
N PRO A 256 -12.85 30.79 66.04
CA PRO A 256 -14.02 29.92 65.94
C PRO A 256 -15.04 30.39 64.91
N PHE A 257 -15.20 29.69 63.78
CA PHE A 257 -16.40 29.78 62.94
C PHE A 257 -16.54 28.49 62.12
N ASP A 258 -17.08 27.45 62.74
CA ASP A 258 -17.68 26.33 62.02
C ASP A 258 -19.20 26.52 61.97
N ASP A 259 -19.76 26.35 60.78
CA ASP A 259 -20.95 25.51 60.50
C ASP A 259 -21.28 25.53 58.99
N PRO A 260 -21.89 24.47 58.41
CA PRO A 260 -21.88 23.07 58.83
C PRO A 260 -21.45 22.10 57.71
N VAL A 261 -21.07 20.90 58.12
CA VAL A 261 -21.02 19.71 57.26
C VAL A 261 -22.44 19.43 56.76
N LEU A 262 -22.70 19.68 55.48
CA LEU A 262 -23.83 19.09 54.76
C LEU A 262 -23.37 17.76 54.16
N SER A 263 -23.75 16.68 54.84
CA SER A 263 -23.78 15.34 54.28
C SER A 263 -24.67 15.34 53.03
N GLY A 264 -24.08 15.05 51.88
CA GLY A 264 -24.82 14.96 50.63
C GLY A 264 -24.04 14.13 49.62
N ASN A 265 -24.35 12.84 49.55
CA ASN A 265 -23.90 11.98 48.48
C ASN A 265 -24.37 12.54 47.13
N SER A 266 -23.45 12.99 46.28
CA SER A 266 -23.68 13.10 44.83
C SER A 266 -22.56 12.37 44.09
N HIS A 267 -22.79 11.07 43.92
CA HIS A 267 -21.98 10.20 43.08
C HIS A 267 -22.08 10.65 41.62
N ASN A 268 -20.94 10.59 40.92
CA ASN A 268 -20.79 10.57 39.46
C ASN A 268 -21.16 11.83 38.68
N VAL A 269 -20.16 12.39 37.98
CA VAL A 269 -20.23 12.80 36.54
C VAL A 269 -18.99 13.61 36.10
N ARG A 270 -18.09 14.07 36.97
CA ARG A 270 -17.02 15.00 36.55
C ARG A 270 -15.61 14.45 36.25
N MET A 271 -15.37 13.13 36.21
CA MET A 271 -13.99 12.61 36.15
C MET A 271 -13.51 12.03 34.79
N TYR A 272 -14.28 12.12 33.70
CA TYR A 272 -13.84 11.59 32.39
C TYR A 272 -13.57 12.65 31.31
N GLY A 273 -13.17 13.86 31.72
CA GLY A 273 -13.03 14.98 30.79
C GLY A 273 -11.71 15.08 30.02
N ASN A 274 -10.57 14.60 30.54
CA ASN A 274 -9.26 15.04 30.02
C ASN A 274 -8.22 13.95 29.71
N VAL A 275 -8.59 12.67 29.60
CA VAL A 275 -7.62 11.58 29.33
C VAL A 275 -7.59 11.14 27.86
N LEU A 276 -8.57 11.53 27.03
CA LEU A 276 -8.66 11.05 25.64
C LEU A 276 -7.94 11.91 24.60
N LEU A 277 -7.48 13.12 24.93
CA LEU A 277 -6.79 13.99 23.96
C LEU A 277 -5.29 13.66 23.80
N GLY A 278 -4.68 12.93 24.75
CA GLY A 278 -3.25 12.59 24.71
C GLY A 278 -2.90 11.30 23.95
N VAL A 279 -3.88 10.40 23.72
CA VAL A 279 -3.66 9.08 23.10
C VAL A 279 -3.87 9.10 21.58
N VAL A 280 -4.59 10.11 21.07
CA VAL A 280 -4.77 10.28 19.62
C VAL A 280 -3.46 10.76 18.97
N ALA A 281 -2.68 11.61 19.63
CA ALA A 281 -1.46 12.18 19.03
C ALA A 281 -0.29 11.19 18.87
N THR A 282 -0.14 10.19 19.74
CA THR A 282 1.00 9.25 19.72
C THR A 282 0.71 7.91 19.03
N SER A 283 -0.56 7.56 18.83
CA SER A 283 -0.95 6.40 18.00
C SER A 283 -0.99 6.72 16.50
N MET A 284 -1.19 8.00 16.14
CA MET A 284 -1.19 8.44 14.74
C MET A 284 0.20 8.43 14.07
N THR A 285 1.30 8.43 14.85
CA THR A 285 2.65 8.28 14.28
C THR A 285 2.97 6.87 13.83
N SER A 286 2.26 5.85 14.33
CA SER A 286 2.46 4.44 13.92
C SER A 286 1.59 4.05 12.72
N GLY A 287 0.46 4.74 12.51
CA GLY A 287 -0.43 4.54 11.35
C GLY A 287 0.06 5.21 10.06
N ALA A 288 0.94 6.21 10.14
CA ALA A 288 1.40 6.96 8.96
C ALA A 288 2.44 6.22 8.09
N LEU A 289 3.01 5.10 8.55
CA LEU A 289 3.99 4.31 7.80
C LEU A 289 3.42 3.04 7.16
N TYR A 290 2.14 2.75 7.34
CA TYR A 290 1.49 1.58 6.78
C TYR A 290 0.96 1.85 5.37
N ARG A 291 1.87 2.15 4.44
CA ARG A 291 1.55 2.17 3.01
C ARG A 291 1.98 0.85 2.39
N PHE A 292 1.00 -0.01 2.12
CA PHE A 292 1.18 -1.12 1.21
C PHE A 292 1.27 -0.58 -0.22
N THR A 293 2.49 -0.32 -0.63
CA THR A 293 2.87 -0.35 -2.04
C THR A 293 3.91 -1.46 -2.14
N PRO A 294 3.75 -2.48 -3.00
CA PRO A 294 4.76 -3.51 -3.21
C PRO A 294 5.97 -2.90 -3.93
N LEU A 295 6.77 -2.12 -3.19
CA LEU A 295 7.97 -1.43 -3.69
C LEU A 295 9.15 -2.40 -3.88
N GLY A 296 9.03 -3.64 -3.39
CA GLY A 296 10.12 -4.63 -3.44
C GLY A 296 10.49 -5.06 -4.86
N GLY A 297 9.52 -5.23 -5.76
CA GLY A 297 9.77 -5.62 -7.16
C GLY A 297 10.22 -4.45 -8.04
N MET A 298 9.65 -3.27 -7.84
CA MET A 298 9.93 -2.08 -8.65
C MET A 298 11.30 -1.48 -8.40
N ILE A 299 11.79 -1.45 -7.15
CA ILE A 299 13.11 -0.88 -6.84
C ILE A 299 14.23 -1.77 -7.40
N ARG A 300 14.03 -3.10 -7.41
CA ARG A 300 15.04 -4.05 -7.92
C ARG A 300 15.13 -4.06 -9.45
N ASN A 301 14.02 -3.82 -10.16
CA ASN A 301 13.99 -3.88 -11.63
C ASN A 301 14.02 -2.49 -12.31
N GLY A 302 13.82 -1.40 -11.57
CA GLY A 302 13.75 -0.02 -12.10
C GLY A 302 15.06 0.77 -12.04
N LEU A 303 16.08 0.28 -11.33
CA LEU A 303 17.44 0.81 -11.35
C LEU A 303 18.25 -0.08 -12.29
N GLY A 304 18.48 0.40 -13.51
CA GLY A 304 19.13 -0.35 -14.57
C GLY A 304 20.50 -0.88 -14.13
N TRP A 305 20.55 -2.17 -13.79
CA TRP A 305 21.76 -2.96 -13.87
C TRP A 305 21.66 -3.82 -15.12
N ASN A 306 22.68 -3.72 -15.95
CA ASN A 306 22.85 -4.47 -17.18
C ASN A 306 22.91 -5.97 -16.86
N ASN A 307 21.93 -6.75 -17.26
CA ASN A 307 22.01 -8.21 -17.20
C ASN A 307 22.54 -8.72 -18.53
N ASN A 308 23.87 -8.92 -18.61
CA ASN A 308 24.43 -9.90 -19.53
C ASN A 308 24.17 -11.30 -18.95
N ASN A 309 23.78 -12.21 -19.84
CA ASN A 309 23.54 -13.64 -19.64
C ASN A 309 24.29 -14.27 -18.45
N MET A 310 23.57 -14.98 -17.58
CA MET A 310 24.14 -16.22 -17.04
C MET A 310 23.07 -17.24 -16.64
N SER A 311 23.26 -18.42 -17.23
CA SER A 311 22.64 -19.71 -16.96
C SER A 311 22.80 -20.17 -15.51
N ASN A 312 21.83 -20.99 -15.07
CA ASN A 312 21.85 -21.89 -13.91
C ASN A 312 23.25 -22.25 -13.38
N PHE A 313 23.45 -22.14 -12.05
CA PHE A 313 24.10 -23.18 -11.26
C PHE A 313 23.71 -23.08 -9.77
N ASN A 314 23.56 -24.27 -9.17
CA ASN A 314 23.14 -24.55 -7.80
C ASN A 314 24.04 -23.93 -6.73
N GLY A 315 23.42 -23.66 -5.57
CA GLY A 315 23.87 -24.08 -4.25
C GLY A 315 25.28 -23.69 -3.80
N GLY A 316 25.36 -22.80 -2.82
CA GLY A 316 26.58 -22.61 -2.05
C GLY A 316 26.61 -21.28 -1.35
N ASP A 317 26.77 -21.35 -0.03
CA ASP A 317 27.04 -20.28 0.91
C ASP A 317 28.22 -19.38 0.51
N PHE A 318 28.44 -18.31 1.28
CA PHE A 318 29.70 -17.61 1.56
C PHE A 318 29.74 -16.09 1.31
N ARG A 319 29.71 -15.39 2.46
CA ARG A 319 30.71 -14.43 2.96
C ARG A 319 31.05 -13.20 2.11
N LEU A 320 30.47 -12.11 2.60
CA LEU A 320 30.97 -10.73 2.65
C LEU A 320 32.50 -10.63 2.77
N TYR A 321 33.16 -10.05 1.77
CA TYR A 321 34.42 -9.33 1.93
C TYR A 321 34.39 -8.03 1.11
N ASP A 322 34.67 -6.94 1.81
CA ASP A 322 34.87 -5.60 1.29
C ASP A 322 36.15 -5.53 0.43
N TYR A 323 36.08 -4.86 -0.73
CA TYR A 323 37.20 -4.08 -1.22
C TYR A 323 36.70 -2.88 -2.02
N ALA A 324 37.17 -1.71 -1.61
CA ALA A 324 36.85 -0.41 -2.20
C ALA A 324 37.57 -0.22 -3.55
N SER A 325 36.93 0.61 -4.38
CA SER A 325 37.24 1.04 -5.74
C SER A 325 38.44 1.99 -5.88
N GLU A 326 39.12 1.97 -7.03
CA GLU A 326 39.77 3.15 -7.66
C GLU A 326 40.17 2.89 -9.15
N PRO A 327 40.54 3.89 -9.98
CA PRO A 327 39.70 4.36 -11.09
C PRO A 327 40.27 4.22 -12.52
N PHE A 328 39.37 4.43 -13.49
CA PHE A 328 39.48 4.58 -14.95
C PHE A 328 40.84 5.00 -15.58
N ASN A 329 41.19 4.37 -16.72
CA ASN A 329 42.04 4.96 -17.77
C ASN A 329 41.46 4.69 -19.18
N PRO A 330 41.25 5.70 -20.06
CA PRO A 330 40.55 5.51 -21.33
C PRO A 330 41.47 5.77 -22.55
N TYR A 331 41.96 4.75 -23.26
CA TYR A 331 42.33 4.85 -24.69
C TYR A 331 42.42 3.44 -25.33
N PRO A 332 41.94 3.25 -26.57
CA PRO A 332 42.01 1.97 -27.29
C PRO A 332 43.31 1.91 -28.12
N GLY A 333 44.12 0.87 -27.92
CA GLY A 333 45.35 0.66 -28.67
C GLY A 333 45.54 -0.82 -28.95
N GLU A 334 45.67 -1.15 -30.24
CA GLU A 334 45.95 -2.49 -30.77
C GLU A 334 47.28 -3.03 -30.20
N GLU A 335 47.25 -4.21 -29.61
CA GLU A 335 48.47 -4.88 -29.11
C GLU A 335 49.04 -5.82 -30.17
N HIS A 336 50.17 -5.40 -30.76
CA HIS A 336 51.09 -6.28 -31.48
C HIS A 336 51.92 -7.10 -30.47
N TYR A 337 51.91 -8.42 -30.63
CA TYR A 337 52.79 -9.34 -29.90
C TYR A 337 54.25 -9.18 -30.33
N ILE A 338 55.13 -8.84 -29.38
CA ILE A 338 56.59 -9.04 -29.51
C ILE A 338 57.03 -9.90 -28.32
N GLY A 339 57.46 -11.12 -28.61
CA GLY A 339 58.09 -12.02 -27.64
C GLY A 339 59.57 -11.71 -27.46
N TYR A 340 60.06 -11.77 -26.23
CA TYR A 340 61.49 -11.70 -25.91
C TYR A 340 62.03 -13.10 -25.59
N HIS A 341 63.13 -13.47 -26.24
CA HIS A 341 63.98 -14.58 -25.84
C HIS A 341 65.01 -14.10 -24.79
N PRO A 342 65.26 -14.87 -23.71
CA PRO A 342 66.34 -14.58 -22.76
C PRO A 342 67.69 -15.08 -23.30
N ALA A 343 68.76 -14.37 -22.91
CA ALA A 343 70.15 -14.65 -23.28
C ALA A 343 70.74 -15.88 -22.60
#